data_AF-A0A1F2PM91-F1
#
_entry.id   AF-A0A1F2PM91-F1
#
_cell.length_a   1.000
_cell.length_b   1.000
_cell.length_c   1.000
_cell.angle_alpha   90.00
_cell.angle_beta   90.00
_cell.angle_gamma   90.00
#
_symmetry.space_group_name_H-M   'P 1'
#
loop_
_entity.id
_entity.type
_entity.pdbx_description
1 polymer ?
#
loop_
_entity_poly.entity_id
_entity_poly.type
_entity_poly.pdbx_seq_one_letter_code
_entity_poly.pdbx_strand_id
1 'polypeptide(L)' 'MKIQIEKEPPTLVEVATVIHVRTSRGDGSENNPVRGIVQFWTLEGELIAETESNNYRSLRAKGQLGRG' A
#
# COMPACT_ATOMS: atom_id res chain seq x y z
N MET A 1 -3.18 -22.42 26.13
CA MET A 1 -4.56 -22.19 25.64
C MET A 1 -4.45 -21.57 24.25
N LYS A 2 -4.93 -22.23 23.19
CA LYS A 2 -4.90 -21.69 21.82
C LYS A 2 -6.24 -21.00 21.56
N ILE A 3 -6.23 -19.70 21.32
CA ILE A 3 -7.43 -18.96 20.92
C ILE A 3 -7.61 -19.24 19.43
N GLN A 4 -8.66 -19.98 19.08
CA GLN A 4 -9.10 -20.12 17.69
C GLN A 4 -10.04 -18.95 17.40
N ILE A 5 -9.59 -18.01 16.57
CA ILE A 5 -10.42 -16.93 16.07
C ILE A 5 -11.14 -17.46 14.83
N GLU A 6 -12.39 -17.88 14.96
CA GLU A 6 -13.27 -18.07 13.80
C GLU A 6 -13.52 -16.68 13.19
N LYS A 7 -13.01 -16.47 11.98
CA LYS A 7 -13.32 -15.25 11.23
C LYS A 7 -14.73 -15.40 10.67
N GLU A 8 -15.69 -14.68 11.24
CA GLU A 8 -17.01 -14.56 10.62
C GLU A 8 -16.87 -13.96 9.21
N PRO A 9 -17.66 -14.45 8.24
CA PRO A 9 -17.66 -13.86 6.91
C PRO A 9 -18.12 -12.40 6.98
N PRO A 10 -17.56 -11.50 6.16
CA PRO A 10 -18.01 -10.12 6.11
C PRO A 10 -19.51 -10.06 5.77
N THR A 11 -20.27 -9.37 6.59
CA THR A 11 -21.74 -9.26 6.46
C THR A 11 -22.17 -8.22 5.44
N LEU A 12 -21.27 -7.32 5.02
CA LEU A 12 -21.51 -6.28 4.02
C LEU A 12 -20.24 -6.06 3.18
N VAL A 13 -20.42 -5.94 1.87
CA VAL A 13 -19.36 -5.62 0.91
C VAL A 13 -19.89 -4.53 -0.02
N GLU A 14 -19.12 -3.45 -0.17
CA GLU A 14 -19.47 -2.32 -1.02
C GLU A 14 -18.32 -2.00 -1.98
N VAL A 15 -18.67 -1.54 -3.18
CA VAL A 15 -17.69 -1.05 -4.17
C VAL A 15 -17.64 0.46 -4.08
N ALA A 16 -16.46 1.00 -3.80
CA ALA A 16 -16.22 2.44 -3.71
C ALA A 16 -15.18 2.90 -4.74
N THR A 17 -15.35 4.12 -5.24
CA THR A 17 -14.34 4.81 -6.05
C THR A 17 -13.38 5.54 -5.12
N VAL A 18 -12.08 5.41 -5.36
CA VAL A 18 -11.01 5.96 -4.49
C VAL A 18 -9.93 6.63 -5.33
N ILE A 19 -9.18 7.53 -4.71
CA ILE A 19 -7.92 8.02 -5.25
C ILE A 19 -6.83 7.00 -4.89
N HIS A 20 -6.19 6.43 -5.91
CA HIS A 20 -5.11 5.46 -5.73
C HIS A 20 -3.76 6.11 -6.03
N VAL A 21 -2.94 6.25 -4.99
CA VAL A 21 -1.63 6.92 -5.05
C VAL A 21 -0.53 5.90 -4.94
N ARG A 22 0.48 6.03 -5.81
CA ARG A 22 1.74 5.28 -5.73
C ARG A 22 2.89 6.24 -5.52
N THR A 23 3.64 6.02 -4.46
CA THR A 23 4.80 6.85 -4.12
C THR A 23 5.97 5.98 -3.65
N SER A 24 7.13 6.61 -3.45
CA SER A 24 8.28 5.99 -2.80
C SER A 24 8.58 6.70 -1.49
N ARG A 25 8.96 5.93 -0.47
CA ARG A 25 9.35 6.47 0.84
C ARG A 25 10.66 5.83 1.27
N GLY A 26 11.53 6.62 1.89
CA GLY A 26 12.85 6.21 2.36
C GLY A 26 13.93 7.20 1.91
N ASP A 27 15.02 7.27 2.66
CA ASP A 27 16.18 8.11 2.34
C ASP A 27 17.30 7.33 1.64
N GLY A 28 17.17 6.00 1.53
CA GLY A 28 18.13 5.13 0.87
C GLY A 28 19.27 4.65 1.76
N SER A 29 19.28 5.02 3.05
CA SER A 29 20.19 4.45 4.03
C SER A 29 19.82 3.00 4.35
N GLU A 30 20.78 2.26 4.91
CA GLU A 30 20.55 0.87 5.37
C GLU A 30 19.41 0.78 6.38
N ASN A 31 19.25 1.80 7.23
CA ASN A 31 18.20 1.85 8.24
C ASN A 31 16.85 2.33 7.68
N ASN A 32 16.82 2.94 6.49
CA ASN A 32 15.61 3.46 5.86
C ASN A 32 15.66 3.33 4.32
N PRO A 33 15.62 2.09 3.81
CA PRO A 33 15.68 1.84 2.38
C PRO A 33 14.46 2.41 1.66
N VAL A 34 14.67 2.82 0.40
CA VAL A 34 13.59 3.26 -0.47
C VAL A 34 12.66 2.10 -0.78
N ARG A 35 11.38 2.28 -0.49
CA ARG A 35 10.31 1.30 -0.76
C ARG A 35 9.12 1.96 -1.42
N GLY A 36 8.39 1.19 -2.22
CA GLY A 36 7.15 1.64 -2.83
C GLY A 36 6.03 1.63 -1.80
N ILE A 37 5.21 2.67 -1.78
CA ILE A 37 4.03 2.79 -0.93
C ILE A 37 2.81 2.95 -1.83
N VAL A 38 1.76 2.21 -1.52
CA VAL A 38 0.43 2.34 -2.15
C VAL A 38 -0.54 2.87 -1.12
N GLN A 39 -1.26 3.92 -1.47
CA GLN A 39 -2.29 4.52 -0.62
C GLN A 39 -3.62 4.58 -1.38
N PHE A 40 -4.70 4.41 -0.63
CA PHE A 40 -6.07 4.60 -1.09
C PHE A 40 -6.72 5.69 -0.25
N TRP A 41 -7.27 6.68 -0.93
CA TRP A 41 -7.90 7.84 -0.30
C TRP A 41 -9.34 7.99 -0.76
N THR A 42 -10.16 8.57 0.10
CA THR A 42 -11.49 9.08 -0.29
C THR A 42 -11.34 10.24 -1.27
N LEU A 43 -12.43 10.63 -1.93
CA LEU A 43 -12.42 11.77 -2.84
C LEU A 43 -12.30 13.10 -2.09
N GLU A 44 -12.63 13.10 -0.80
CA GLU A 44 -12.54 14.22 0.15
C GLU A 44 -11.13 14.37 0.73
N GLY A 45 -10.21 13.43 0.43
CA GLY A 45 -8.81 13.49 0.86
C GLY A 45 -8.53 12.80 2.20
N GLU A 46 -9.36 11.86 2.64
CA GLU A 46 -9.11 11.05 3.83
C GLU A 46 -8.41 9.73 3.48
N LEU A 47 -7.41 9.33 4.27
CA LEU A 47 -6.66 8.09 4.02
C LEU A 47 -7.47 6.87 4.50
N ILE A 48 -7.73 5.94 3.60
CA ILE A 48 -8.46 4.69 3.89
C ILE A 48 -7.46 3.59 4.27
N ALA A 49 -6.41 3.41 3.48
CA ALA A 49 -5.41 2.37 3.68
C ALA A 49 -4.06 2.76 3.09
N GLU A 50 -2.99 2.32 3.74
CA GLU A 50 -1.61 2.37 3.25
C GLU A 50 -1.01 0.97 3.31
N THR A 51 -0.30 0.56 2.27
CA THR A 51 0.45 -0.69 2.26
C THR A 51 1.77 -0.53 1.54
N GLU A 52 2.78 -1.26 2.00
CA GLU A 52 4.05 -1.35 1.30
C GLU A 52 3.87 -2.19 0.04
N SER A 53 4.31 -1.66 -1.09
CA SER A 53 4.36 -2.44 -2.31
C SER A 53 5.52 -3.42 -2.20
N ASN A 54 5.20 -4.70 -1.95
CA ASN A 54 6.14 -5.82 -2.04
C ASN A 54 6.80 -5.98 -3.43
N ASN A 55 6.46 -5.09 -4.38
CA ASN A 55 6.71 -5.23 -5.79
C ASN A 55 7.81 -4.27 -6.31
N TYR A 56 8.81 -3.95 -5.48
CA TYR A 56 9.95 -3.10 -5.84
C TYR A 56 10.56 -3.45 -7.21
N ARG A 57 10.69 -4.76 -7.52
CA ARG A 57 11.20 -5.23 -8.83
C ARG A 57 10.31 -4.88 -10.01
N SER A 58 8.98 -4.95 -9.88
CA SER A 58 8.06 -4.63 -10.98
C SER A 58 7.86 -3.13 -11.17
N LEU A 59 8.01 -2.33 -10.10
CA LEU A 59 7.96 -0.87 -10.16
C LEU A 59 9.20 -0.28 -10.85
N ARG A 60 10.39 -0.83 -10.59
CA ARG A 60 11.62 -0.49 -11.34
C ARG A 60 11.53 -0.91 -12.81
N ALA A 61 11.02 -2.11 -13.08
CA ALA A 61 10.86 -2.62 -14.45
C ALA A 61 9.88 -1.78 -15.29
N LYS A 62 8.89 -1.14 -14.67
CA LYS A 62 7.93 -0.25 -15.33
C LYS A 62 8.42 1.20 -15.48
N GLY A 63 9.65 1.51 -15.06
CA GLY A 63 10.20 2.87 -15.12
C GLY A 63 9.45 3.88 -14.23
N GLN A 64 8.65 3.40 -13.27
CA GLN A 64 7.85 4.22 -12.37
C GLN A 64 8.61 4.64 -11.11
N LEU A 65 9.89 4.27 -11.03
CA LEU A 65 10.84 4.73 -10.05
C LEU A 65 11.98 5.43 -10.80
N GLY A 66 12.28 6.66 -10.39
CA GLY A 66 13.31 7.49 -11.01
C GLY A 66 14.66 6.78 -11.07
N ARG A 67 15.39 6.99 -12.18
CA ARG A 67 16.79 6.58 -12.29
C ARG A 67 17.60 7.50 -11.38
N GLY A 68 17.96 7.01 -10.19
CA GLY A 68 19.09 7.55 -9.44
C GLY A 68 20.38 7.33 -10.19
#